data_AF-A0A2N0XN28-F1
#
_entry.id   AF-A0A2N0XN28-F1
#
_cell.length_a   1.000
_cell.length_b   1.000
_cell.length_c   1.000
_cell.angle_alpha   90.00
_cell.angle_beta   90.00
_cell.angle_gamma   90.00
#
_symmetry.space_group_name_H-M   'P 1'
#
loop_
_entity.id
_entity.type
_entity.pdbx_description
1 polymer ?
#
loop_
_entity_poly.entity_id
_entity_poly.type
_entity_poly.pdbx_seq_one_letter_code
_entity_poly.pdbx_strand_id
1 'polypeptide(L)'
;MRIERHLDEHQRVTVDAAGTSLYLEKGEAVEVTTVPTGRVYELRERDQITLPHGESFTALNITNLGRQGDVSLVHVHGIYQPSIDGSKLEIESSLTVKDVLVEFLGRQPVALPSDQHVNASVDNLPDVQKVELTNPTPPPDIQKVNVVAQSRDDLTLVPFDAMTQSGTITGNIRREELIIRAADANPSTIWIGGFENKGYPLRAGEGWVLSNGAKLDVLIPTDCVLYVTEVTA
;
A
#
# COMPACT_ATOMS: atom_id res chain seq x y z
N MET A 1 10.86 16.97 15.18
CA MET A 1 11.96 17.97 15.15
C MET A 1 11.85 18.73 13.84
N ARG A 2 12.23 20.02 13.80
CA ARG A 2 11.97 20.90 12.65
C ARG A 2 13.28 21.35 12.00
N ILE A 3 13.28 21.41 10.67
CA ILE A 3 14.36 21.91 9.82
C ILE A 3 13.81 23.12 9.08
N GLU A 4 14.43 24.28 9.28
CA GLU A 4 14.08 25.52 8.61
C GLU A 4 15.26 26.00 7.76
N ARG A 5 15.03 26.22 6.47
CA ARG A 5 16.06 26.68 5.53
C ARG A 5 15.47 27.69 4.55
N HIS A 6 16.29 28.66 4.20
CA HIS A 6 16.08 29.46 3.00
C HIS A 6 16.91 28.84 1.87
N LEU A 7 16.25 28.41 0.80
CA LEU A 7 16.83 27.75 -0.36
C LEU A 7 16.30 28.42 -1.61
N ASP A 8 17.16 29.01 -2.44
CA ASP A 8 16.75 29.53 -3.75
C ASP A 8 16.25 28.39 -4.65
N GLU A 9 15.54 28.73 -5.73
CA GLU A 9 15.06 27.74 -6.70
C GLU A 9 16.22 26.88 -7.22
N HIS A 10 16.06 25.55 -7.18
CA HIS A 10 17.06 24.51 -7.47
C HIS A 10 18.26 24.44 -6.50
N GLN A 11 18.28 25.24 -5.43
CA GLN A 11 19.33 25.13 -4.41
C GLN A 11 19.14 23.85 -3.59
N ARG A 12 20.28 23.18 -3.33
CA ARG A 12 20.34 21.94 -2.56
C ARG A 12 21.12 22.10 -1.28
N VAL A 13 20.66 21.43 -0.21
CA VAL A 13 21.36 21.35 1.07
C VAL A 13 21.30 19.94 1.63
N THR A 14 22.36 19.52 2.31
CA THR A 14 22.37 18.29 3.12
C THR A 14 22.20 18.67 4.59
N VAL A 15 21.36 17.92 5.31
CA VAL A 15 21.10 18.15 6.73
C VAL A 15 21.10 16.83 7.48
N ASP A 16 21.79 16.82 8.61
CA ASP A 16 21.73 15.71 9.56
C ASP A 16 20.36 15.74 10.26
N ALA A 17 19.57 14.70 10.01
CA ALA A 17 18.23 14.57 10.53
C ALA A 17 17.84 13.09 10.56
N ALA A 18 17.30 12.62 11.68
CA ALA A 18 16.90 11.23 11.83
C ALA A 18 15.38 11.09 12.00
N GLY A 19 14.79 10.09 11.35
CA GLY A 19 13.36 9.82 11.47
C GLY A 19 12.88 8.71 10.55
N THR A 20 11.58 8.44 10.63
CA THR A 20 10.85 7.49 9.77
C THR A 20 9.74 8.20 8.97
N SER A 21 9.45 9.46 9.28
CA SER A 21 8.44 10.27 8.57
C SER A 21 8.91 11.71 8.39
N LEU A 22 8.43 12.34 7.33
CA LEU A 22 8.63 13.75 7.00
C LEU A 22 7.29 14.43 6.70
N TYR A 23 7.16 15.68 7.09
CA TYR A 23 6.03 16.55 6.78
C TYR A 23 6.56 17.89 6.29
N LEU A 24 6.11 18.35 5.13
CA LEU A 24 6.47 19.67 4.61
C LEU A 24 5.50 20.70 5.18
N GLU A 25 5.96 21.46 6.18
CA GLU A 25 5.15 22.47 6.85
C GLU A 25 5.05 23.77 6.06
N LYS A 26 6.12 24.14 5.33
CA LYS A 26 6.19 25.35 4.51
C LYS A 26 7.09 25.10 3.30
N GLY A 27 6.64 25.48 2.10
CA GLY A 27 7.40 25.36 0.85
C GLY A 27 6.49 24.96 -0.30
N GLU A 28 6.68 25.55 -1.49
CA GLU A 28 5.83 25.32 -2.66
C GLU A 28 6.02 23.90 -3.25
N ALA A 29 7.27 23.53 -3.53
CA ALA A 29 7.65 22.20 -4.01
C ALA A 29 9.09 21.90 -3.57
N VAL A 30 9.30 20.76 -2.93
CA VAL A 30 10.60 20.37 -2.37
C VAL A 30 10.90 18.91 -2.69
N GLU A 31 12.06 18.66 -3.29
CA GLU A 31 12.59 17.31 -3.44
C GLU A 31 13.40 16.94 -2.20
N VAL A 32 13.14 15.78 -1.61
CA VAL A 32 13.89 15.24 -0.49
C VAL A 32 14.44 13.87 -0.85
N THR A 33 15.77 13.73 -0.78
CA THR A 33 16.44 12.43 -0.84
C THR A 33 16.83 11.96 0.57
N THR A 34 16.37 10.79 0.98
CA THR A 34 16.70 10.19 2.28
C THR A 34 18.02 9.42 2.24
N VAL A 35 18.84 9.53 3.28
CA VAL A 35 20.10 8.78 3.43
C VAL A 35 19.97 7.85 4.64
N PRO A 36 20.38 6.56 4.58
CA PRO A 36 21.09 5.90 3.46
C PRO A 36 20.17 5.26 2.42
N THR A 37 18.85 5.30 2.60
CA THR A 37 17.92 4.53 1.74
C THR A 37 17.89 4.98 0.29
N GLY A 38 18.33 6.21 -0.01
CA GLY A 38 18.40 6.77 -1.35
C GLY A 38 17.05 7.09 -1.98
N ARG A 39 15.95 7.05 -1.19
CA ARG A 39 14.61 7.34 -1.71
C ARG A 39 14.47 8.82 -1.97
N VAL A 40 13.82 9.15 -3.08
CA VAL A 40 13.54 10.53 -3.50
C VAL A 40 12.04 10.75 -3.41
N TYR A 41 11.65 11.88 -2.84
CA TYR A 41 10.27 12.29 -2.68
C TYR A 41 10.12 13.74 -3.12
N GLU A 42 9.10 14.03 -3.92
CA GLU A 42 8.65 15.40 -4.15
C GLU A 42 7.49 15.68 -3.21
N LEU A 43 7.62 16.73 -2.41
CA LEU A 43 6.63 17.14 -1.41
C LEU A 43 6.13 18.53 -1.77
N ARG A 44 4.82 18.71 -1.68
CA ARG A 44 4.14 20.02 -1.70
C ARG A 44 3.73 20.41 -0.29
N GLU A 45 3.40 21.69 -0.11
CA GLU A 45 2.99 22.20 1.20
C GLU A 45 1.90 21.32 1.83
N ARG A 46 2.13 20.88 3.07
CA ARG A 46 1.30 19.96 3.87
C ARG A 46 1.33 18.49 3.47
N ASP A 47 2.19 18.10 2.54
CA ASP A 47 2.41 16.68 2.26
C ASP A 47 3.15 16.01 3.42
N GLN A 48 2.78 14.75 3.67
CA GLN A 48 3.44 13.88 4.64
C GLN A 48 3.85 12.58 3.96
N ILE A 49 5.05 12.10 4.28
CA ILE A 49 5.50 10.76 3.92
C ILE A 49 5.93 10.00 5.17
N THR A 50 5.71 8.70 5.12
CA THR A 50 6.27 7.73 6.06
C THR A 50 7.05 6.71 5.26
N LEU A 51 8.29 6.45 5.66
CA LEU A 51 9.14 5.48 4.99
C LEU A 51 8.54 4.06 5.15
N PRO A 52 8.53 3.25 4.08
CA PRO A 52 7.90 1.94 4.10
C PRO A 52 8.73 0.93 4.91
N HIS A 53 8.11 -0.20 5.27
CA HIS A 53 8.79 -1.36 5.87
C HIS A 53 9.62 -1.08 7.14
N GLY A 54 9.31 -0.01 7.88
CA GLY A 54 10.02 0.35 9.10
C GLY A 54 11.41 0.95 8.85
N GLU A 55 11.70 1.38 7.63
CA GLU A 55 12.93 2.09 7.29
C GLU A 55 13.05 3.43 8.03
N SER A 56 14.29 3.88 8.21
CA SER A 56 14.62 5.18 8.77
C SER A 56 15.71 5.87 7.94
N PHE A 57 15.77 7.19 8.07
CA PHE A 57 16.85 8.00 7.52
C PHE A 57 17.67 8.62 8.64
N THR A 58 18.92 8.97 8.33
CA THR A 58 19.88 9.63 9.24
C THR A 58 20.37 10.98 8.69
N ALA A 59 20.13 11.25 7.41
CA ALA A 59 20.31 12.55 6.80
C ALA A 59 19.33 12.75 5.64
N LEU A 60 19.12 14.01 5.26
CA LEU A 60 18.27 14.43 4.16
C LEU A 60 19.05 15.32 3.22
N ASN A 61 18.94 15.07 1.91
CA ASN A 61 19.30 16.05 0.90
C ASN A 61 18.02 16.73 0.41
N ILE A 62 17.91 18.03 0.62
CA ILE A 62 16.71 18.82 0.35
C ILE A 62 17.04 19.75 -0.82
N THR A 63 16.23 19.72 -1.87
CA THR A 63 16.32 20.61 -3.03
C THR A 63 15.01 21.39 -3.15
N ASN A 64 15.08 22.71 -3.23
CA ASN A 64 13.88 23.51 -3.51
C ASN A 64 13.56 23.45 -5.01
N LEU A 65 12.36 23.01 -5.37
CA LEU A 65 11.87 23.01 -6.75
C LEU A 65 10.88 24.15 -7.01
N GLY A 66 10.42 24.82 -5.95
CA GLY A 66 9.49 25.94 -6.01
C GLY A 66 10.20 27.29 -6.05
N ARG A 67 9.42 28.33 -6.32
CA ARG A 67 9.90 29.73 -6.34
C ARG A 67 9.95 30.33 -4.95
N GLN A 68 9.21 29.77 -4.00
CA GLN A 68 9.24 30.18 -2.61
C GLN A 68 10.54 29.70 -1.93
N GLY A 69 11.35 30.63 -1.43
CA GLY A 69 12.64 30.28 -0.83
C GLY A 69 12.59 29.67 0.57
N ASP A 70 11.52 29.91 1.33
CA ASP A 70 11.41 29.39 2.69
C ASP A 70 10.84 27.97 2.72
N VAL A 71 11.66 27.03 3.21
CA VAL A 71 11.34 25.62 3.39
C VAL A 71 11.37 25.25 4.87
N SER A 72 10.26 24.69 5.39
CA SER A 72 10.15 24.11 6.74
C SER A 72 9.73 22.65 6.66
N LEU A 73 10.57 21.74 7.14
CA LEU A 73 10.31 20.31 7.20
C LEU A 73 10.27 19.84 8.65
N VAL A 74 9.28 19.02 8.99
CA VAL A 74 9.19 18.35 10.28
C VAL A 74 9.50 16.88 10.09
N HIS A 75 10.43 16.35 10.91
CA HIS A 75 10.79 14.93 10.92
C HIS A 75 10.53 14.30 12.28
N VAL A 76 10.07 13.05 12.29
CA VAL A 76 9.78 12.27 13.50
C VAL A 76 10.09 10.79 13.34
N HIS A 77 10.25 10.08 14.46
CA HIS A 77 10.17 8.63 14.52
C HIS A 77 8.71 8.25 14.82
N GLY A 78 8.09 7.44 13.96
CA GLY A 78 6.65 7.15 13.98
C GLY A 78 5.84 8.03 13.04
N ILE A 79 4.53 8.16 13.29
CA ILE A 79 3.62 8.97 12.49
C ILE A 79 3.64 10.40 13.03
N TYR A 80 3.87 11.39 12.15
CA TYR A 80 3.64 12.78 12.52
C TYR A 80 2.14 13.04 12.55
N GLN A 81 1.64 13.55 13.67
CA GLN A 81 0.29 14.10 13.77
C GLN A 81 0.47 15.61 13.90
N PRO A 82 0.20 16.41 12.85
CA PRO A 82 0.21 17.86 12.99
C PRO A 82 -0.79 18.25 14.10
N SER A 83 -0.37 19.14 14.99
CA SER A 83 -1.30 19.72 15.95
C SER A 83 -2.41 20.41 15.16
N ILE A 84 -3.65 20.02 15.40
CA ILE A 84 -4.82 20.59 14.73
C ILE A 84 -4.92 22.05 15.18
N ASP A 85 -4.33 22.96 14.40
CA ASP A 85 -4.27 24.38 14.74
C ASP A 85 -5.57 25.11 14.38
N GLY A 86 -6.71 24.46 14.61
CA GLY A 86 -8.04 25.00 14.29
C GLY A 86 -8.27 25.30 12.81
N SER A 87 -7.44 24.73 11.92
CA SER A 87 -7.49 24.93 10.47
C SER A 87 -8.80 24.40 9.88
N LYS A 88 -9.73 25.35 9.70
CA LYS A 88 -11.00 25.31 8.99
C LYS A 88 -11.04 24.31 7.83
N LEU A 89 -11.98 23.37 7.88
CA LEU A 89 -12.56 22.76 6.69
C LEU A 89 -13.55 23.76 6.07
N GLU A 90 -13.34 24.14 4.81
CA GLU A 90 -14.42 24.69 3.98
C GLU A 90 -15.25 23.52 3.45
N ILE A 91 -16.43 23.33 4.03
CA ILE A 91 -17.45 22.44 3.48
C ILE A 91 -18.43 23.34 2.71
N GLU A 92 -18.31 23.40 1.38
CA GLU A 92 -19.35 23.97 0.53
C GLU A 92 -20.51 22.97 0.44
N SER A 93 -21.49 23.09 1.34
CA SER A 93 -22.78 22.40 1.19
C SER A 93 -23.88 23.43 0.93
N SER A 94 -24.69 23.20 -0.11
CA SER A 94 -25.85 24.02 -0.41
C SER A 94 -27.01 23.59 0.50
N LEU A 95 -27.31 24.39 1.52
CA LEU A 95 -28.50 24.18 2.34
C LEU A 95 -29.73 24.64 1.55
N THR A 96 -30.61 23.71 1.18
CA THR A 96 -31.92 24.04 0.59
C THR A 96 -32.99 23.95 1.68
N VAL A 97 -33.46 25.10 2.18
CA VAL A 97 -34.58 25.17 3.12
C VAL A 97 -35.83 25.59 2.34
N LYS A 98 -36.89 24.77 2.40
CA LYS A 98 -38.19 25.14 1.83
C LYS A 98 -38.93 26.04 2.83
N ASP A 99 -39.31 27.23 2.37
CA ASP A 99 -40.31 28.13 2.96
C ASP A 99 -39.92 29.07 4.13
N VAL A 100 -38.63 29.27 4.43
CA VAL A 100 -38.19 30.36 5.33
C VAL A 100 -36.84 30.95 4.89
N LEU A 101 -36.73 32.29 4.89
CA LEU A 101 -35.46 33.00 4.71
C LEU A 101 -34.63 32.85 5.98
N VAL A 102 -33.55 32.05 5.91
CA VAL A 102 -32.58 31.90 7.02
C VAL A 102 -31.33 32.68 6.67
N GLU A 103 -31.04 33.72 7.44
CA GLU A 103 -29.78 34.47 7.36
C GLU A 103 -28.88 34.07 8.53
N PHE A 104 -27.66 33.64 8.23
CA PHE A 104 -26.68 33.32 9.26
C PHE A 104 -25.92 34.58 9.66
N LEU A 105 -26.14 35.07 10.88
CA LEU A 105 -25.38 36.17 11.48
C LEU A 105 -24.00 35.69 11.97
N GLY A 106 -23.20 35.13 11.05
CA GLY A 106 -21.85 34.64 11.31
C GLY A 106 -21.68 33.13 11.17
N ARG A 107 -20.45 32.65 11.42
CA ARG A 107 -20.05 31.25 11.27
C ARG A 107 -20.82 30.37 12.26
N GLN A 108 -21.52 29.34 11.75
CA GLN A 108 -22.15 28.32 12.58
C GLN A 108 -21.24 27.08 12.66
N PRO A 109 -20.87 26.61 13.86
CA PRO A 109 -20.12 25.38 14.00
C PRO A 109 -21.02 24.18 13.63
N VAL A 110 -20.53 23.30 12.76
CA VAL A 110 -21.15 22.00 12.50
C VAL A 110 -20.44 20.97 13.35
N ALA A 111 -21.16 20.39 14.31
CA ALA A 111 -20.69 19.22 15.05
C ALA A 111 -21.29 17.96 14.41
N LEU A 112 -20.43 17.00 14.09
CA LEU A 112 -20.88 15.67 13.70
C LEU A 112 -21.29 14.90 14.98
N PRO A 113 -22.40 14.14 14.94
CA PRO A 113 -22.71 13.16 15.95
C PRO A 113 -21.52 12.21 16.20
N SER A 114 -21.35 11.75 17.44
CA SER A 114 -20.17 10.95 17.86
C SER A 114 -20.02 9.61 17.13
N ASP A 115 -21.05 9.18 16.41
CA ASP A 115 -21.12 7.95 15.62
C ASP A 115 -20.88 8.19 14.11
N GLN A 116 -20.62 9.43 13.69
CA GLN A 116 -20.30 9.76 12.30
C GLN A 116 -18.81 10.04 12.11
N HIS A 117 -18.21 9.35 11.14
CA HIS A 117 -16.81 9.54 10.73
C HIS A 117 -16.75 10.09 9.30
N VAL A 118 -15.87 11.06 9.07
CA VAL A 118 -15.54 11.54 7.73
C VAL A 118 -14.42 10.66 7.19
N ASN A 119 -14.67 9.95 6.09
CA ASN A 119 -13.66 9.18 5.40
C ASN A 119 -13.16 10.00 4.20
N ALA A 120 -11.99 10.63 4.33
CA ALA A 120 -11.35 11.34 3.23
C ALA A 120 -10.43 10.35 2.48
N SER A 121 -10.83 9.94 1.28
CA SER A 121 -10.00 9.15 0.38
C SER A 121 -9.14 10.09 -0.48
N VAL A 122 -7.84 9.82 -0.57
CA VAL A 122 -6.92 10.48 -1.52
C VAL A 122 -6.78 9.56 -2.72
N ASP A 123 -7.54 9.84 -3.79
CA ASP A 123 -7.65 8.96 -4.97
C ASP A 123 -6.60 9.26 -6.07
N ASN A 124 -5.62 10.14 -5.84
CA ASN A 124 -4.67 10.61 -6.87
C ASN A 124 -3.20 10.34 -6.52
N LEU A 125 -2.82 9.08 -6.30
CA LEU A 125 -1.43 8.65 -6.38
C LEU A 125 -1.12 8.23 -7.83
N PRO A 126 -0.02 8.69 -8.46
CA PRO A 126 0.33 8.26 -9.81
C PRO A 126 0.74 6.77 -9.81
N ASP A 127 0.15 5.99 -10.72
CA ASP A 127 0.16 4.53 -10.65
C ASP A 127 1.53 3.85 -10.73
N VAL A 128 2.51 4.39 -11.47
CA VAL A 128 3.84 3.75 -11.61
C VAL A 128 4.91 4.76 -12.02
N GLN A 129 6.00 4.88 -11.25
CA GLN A 129 7.24 5.51 -11.69
C GLN A 129 8.19 4.41 -12.20
N LYS A 130 8.62 4.50 -13.47
CA LYS A 130 9.46 3.50 -14.14
C LYS A 130 10.89 3.59 -13.59
N VAL A 131 11.34 2.56 -12.89
CA VAL A 131 12.73 2.44 -12.39
C VAL A 131 13.58 1.75 -13.47
N GLU A 132 14.58 2.44 -14.01
CA GLU A 132 15.64 1.81 -14.82
C GLU A 132 16.79 1.36 -13.91
N LEU A 133 17.02 0.05 -13.87
CA LEU A 133 18.11 -0.57 -13.11
C LEU A 133 19.38 -0.61 -13.96
N THR A 134 20.42 0.11 -13.54
CA THR A 134 21.80 -0.11 -14.02
C THR A 134 22.43 -1.25 -13.23
N ASN A 135 22.83 -2.31 -13.93
CA ASN A 135 23.21 -3.63 -13.41
C ASN A 135 22.08 -4.39 -12.71
N PRO A 136 21.06 -4.87 -13.46
CA PRO A 136 20.11 -5.82 -12.92
C PRO A 136 20.88 -7.10 -12.55
N THR A 137 20.95 -7.39 -11.26
CA THR A 137 21.07 -8.78 -10.82
C THR A 137 19.98 -9.55 -11.56
N PRO A 138 20.28 -10.66 -12.25
CA PRO A 138 19.25 -11.41 -12.96
C PRO A 138 18.11 -11.65 -11.97
N PRO A 139 16.89 -11.17 -12.27
CA PRO A 139 15.78 -11.40 -11.37
C PRO A 139 15.68 -12.91 -11.17
N PRO A 140 15.38 -13.40 -9.96
CA PRO A 140 14.95 -14.79 -9.83
C PRO A 140 13.84 -15.00 -10.86
N ASP A 141 13.76 -16.16 -11.50
CA ASP A 141 12.72 -16.43 -12.51
C ASP A 141 11.33 -16.22 -11.87
N ILE A 142 10.77 -15.02 -12.03
CA ILE A 142 9.44 -14.68 -11.58
C ILE A 142 8.51 -15.14 -12.70
N GLN A 143 8.00 -16.37 -12.55
CA GLN A 143 6.87 -16.84 -13.33
C GLN A 143 5.65 -15.97 -13.02
N LYS A 144 5.15 -15.25 -14.03
CA LYS A 144 3.87 -14.55 -13.96
C LYS A 144 2.75 -15.57 -13.80
N VAL A 145 1.96 -15.42 -12.74
CA VAL A 145 0.76 -16.23 -12.51
C VAL A 145 -0.40 -15.57 -13.23
N ASN A 146 -0.96 -16.24 -14.24
CA ASN A 146 -2.24 -15.88 -14.80
C ASN A 146 -3.30 -16.78 -14.16
N VAL A 147 -4.39 -16.17 -13.68
CA VAL A 147 -5.59 -16.92 -13.31
C VAL A 147 -6.32 -17.25 -14.60
N VAL A 148 -6.38 -18.53 -14.95
CA VAL A 148 -7.09 -19.01 -16.15
C VAL A 148 -8.47 -19.52 -15.75
N ALA A 149 -9.50 -19.18 -16.53
CA ALA A 149 -10.88 -19.55 -16.22
C ALA A 149 -11.16 -21.06 -16.40
N GLN A 150 -10.38 -21.74 -17.24
CA GLN A 150 -10.47 -23.17 -17.52
C GLN A 150 -9.07 -23.74 -17.75
N SER A 151 -8.86 -24.97 -17.27
CA SER A 151 -7.66 -25.77 -17.53
C SER A 151 -7.60 -26.16 -19.00
N ARG A 152 -6.39 -26.32 -19.56
CA ARG A 152 -6.23 -26.81 -20.95
C ARG A 152 -6.65 -28.28 -21.07
N ASP A 153 -7.37 -28.60 -22.15
CA ASP A 153 -7.99 -29.90 -22.38
C ASP A 153 -7.00 -31.06 -22.64
N ASP A 154 -5.71 -30.78 -22.84
CA ASP A 154 -4.68 -31.73 -23.27
C ASP A 154 -3.71 -32.18 -22.17
N LEU A 155 -4.02 -31.92 -20.90
CA LEU A 155 -3.07 -32.14 -19.80
C LEU A 155 -3.44 -33.33 -18.90
N THR A 156 -2.42 -33.97 -18.32
CA THR A 156 -2.59 -35.13 -17.42
C THR A 156 -2.78 -34.65 -15.98
N LEU A 157 -3.94 -34.95 -15.38
CA LEU A 157 -4.30 -34.53 -14.03
C LEU A 157 -3.80 -35.53 -12.99
N VAL A 158 -3.03 -35.07 -12.00
CA VAL A 158 -2.65 -35.90 -10.84
C VAL A 158 -3.84 -35.98 -9.86
N PRO A 159 -4.06 -37.06 -9.11
CA PRO A 159 -5.07 -37.08 -8.05
C PRO A 159 -4.82 -35.97 -7.03
N PHE A 160 -5.90 -35.37 -6.50
CA PHE A 160 -5.80 -34.34 -5.47
C PHE A 160 -5.12 -34.89 -4.21
N ASP A 161 -4.09 -34.19 -3.74
CA ASP A 161 -3.58 -34.32 -2.38
C ASP A 161 -4.40 -33.42 -1.43
N ALA A 162 -4.56 -33.85 -0.18
CA ALA A 162 -5.37 -33.15 0.80
C ALA A 162 -4.50 -32.55 1.90
N MET A 163 -4.40 -31.23 1.92
CA MET A 163 -3.73 -30.48 2.98
C MET A 163 -4.74 -30.09 4.06
N THR A 164 -4.47 -30.49 5.29
CA THR A 164 -5.29 -30.15 6.49
C THR A 164 -4.53 -29.24 7.47
N GLN A 165 -3.28 -28.91 7.14
CA GLN A 165 -2.41 -28.06 7.95
C GLN A 165 -1.76 -27.01 7.06
N SER A 166 -1.49 -25.85 7.66
CA SER A 166 -0.74 -24.78 7.01
C SER A 166 0.66 -25.25 6.62
N GLY A 167 1.18 -24.73 5.52
CA GLY A 167 2.49 -25.14 5.03
C GLY A 167 2.79 -24.57 3.65
N THR A 168 3.79 -25.15 3.00
CA THR A 168 4.23 -24.74 1.67
C THR A 168 3.96 -25.86 0.68
N ILE A 169 3.21 -25.55 -0.38
CA ILE A 169 3.14 -26.38 -1.58
C ILE A 169 4.47 -26.17 -2.32
N THR A 170 5.28 -27.23 -2.42
CA THR A 170 6.59 -27.16 -3.08
C THR A 170 6.43 -26.80 -4.56
N GLY A 171 7.39 -26.07 -5.11
CA GLY A 171 7.42 -25.80 -6.55
C GLY A 171 7.78 -27.04 -7.37
N ASN A 172 7.27 -27.12 -8.60
CA ASN A 172 7.56 -28.19 -9.56
C ASN A 172 7.79 -27.57 -10.95
N ILE A 173 9.00 -27.72 -11.48
CA ILE A 173 9.41 -27.15 -12.78
C ILE A 173 8.71 -27.79 -13.99
N ARG A 174 8.02 -28.92 -13.81
CA ARG A 174 7.21 -29.58 -14.83
C ARG A 174 5.71 -29.27 -14.71
N ARG A 175 5.32 -28.49 -13.69
CA ARG A 175 3.93 -28.11 -13.45
C ARG A 175 3.58 -26.93 -14.33
N GLU A 176 2.57 -27.14 -15.16
CA GLU A 176 1.95 -26.10 -16.00
C GLU A 176 0.82 -25.40 -15.23
N GLU A 177 0.02 -26.17 -14.50
CA GLU A 177 -1.06 -25.64 -13.68
C GLU A 177 -1.08 -26.28 -12.28
N LEU A 178 -1.30 -25.44 -11.28
CA LEU A 178 -1.64 -25.84 -9.92
C LEU A 178 -3.12 -25.54 -9.70
N ILE A 179 -3.91 -26.58 -9.49
CA ILE A 179 -5.33 -26.42 -9.19
C ILE A 179 -5.50 -26.61 -7.68
N ILE A 180 -6.07 -25.59 -7.04
CA ILE A 180 -6.38 -25.62 -5.62
C ILE A 180 -7.87 -25.44 -5.41
N ARG A 181 -8.46 -26.19 -4.48
CA ARG A 181 -9.88 -26.08 -4.14
C ARG A 181 -10.11 -26.30 -2.65
N ALA A 182 -10.80 -25.37 -2.01
CA ALA A 182 -11.26 -25.54 -0.64
C ALA A 182 -12.42 -26.55 -0.62
N ALA A 183 -12.44 -27.43 0.39
CA ALA A 183 -13.59 -28.32 0.57
C ALA A 183 -14.88 -27.51 0.81
N ASP A 184 -16.00 -28.02 0.30
CA ASP A 184 -17.30 -27.34 0.36
C ASP A 184 -17.81 -27.17 1.82
N ALA A 185 -17.30 -27.98 2.74
CA ALA A 185 -17.67 -27.97 4.15
C ALA A 185 -16.71 -27.20 5.07
N ASN A 186 -15.74 -26.46 4.51
CA ASN A 186 -14.77 -25.73 5.34
C ASN A 186 -15.49 -24.67 6.20
N PRO A 187 -15.28 -24.66 7.53
CA PRO A 187 -15.93 -23.71 8.43
C PRO A 187 -15.34 -22.30 8.33
N SER A 188 -14.14 -22.17 7.76
CA SER A 188 -13.35 -20.94 7.71
C SER A 188 -12.68 -20.73 6.36
N THR A 189 -12.18 -19.52 6.13
CA THR A 189 -11.48 -19.13 4.90
C THR A 189 -10.01 -19.58 4.95
N ILE A 190 -9.54 -20.23 3.88
CA ILE A 190 -8.13 -20.54 3.68
C ILE A 190 -7.45 -19.33 3.03
N TRP A 191 -6.20 -19.05 3.38
CA TRP A 191 -5.45 -17.91 2.82
C TRP A 191 -4.27 -18.37 1.98
N ILE A 192 -4.36 -18.09 0.68
CA ILE A 192 -3.32 -18.37 -0.30
C ILE A 192 -2.27 -17.25 -0.25
N GLY A 193 -1.00 -17.61 -0.07
CA GLY A 193 0.08 -16.69 0.28
C GLY A 193 0.46 -16.72 1.77
N GLY A 194 -0.18 -17.56 2.59
CA GLY A 194 0.27 -17.88 3.95
C GLY A 194 -0.02 -16.85 5.05
N PHE A 195 -0.70 -15.74 4.74
CA PHE A 195 -1.01 -14.68 5.71
C PHE A 195 -2.51 -14.41 5.80
N GLU A 196 -3.06 -14.48 7.01
CA GLU A 196 -4.46 -14.12 7.27
C GLU A 196 -4.70 -12.64 6.92
N ASN A 197 -5.79 -12.34 6.22
CA ASN A 197 -6.19 -10.97 5.82
C ASN A 197 -5.19 -10.22 4.93
N LYS A 198 -4.14 -10.88 4.45
CA LYS A 198 -3.12 -10.32 3.54
C LYS A 198 -2.83 -11.20 2.34
N GLY A 199 -3.07 -12.51 2.47
CA GLY A 199 -3.13 -13.44 1.35
C GLY A 199 -4.45 -13.31 0.61
N TYR A 200 -4.62 -14.16 -0.40
CA TYR A 200 -5.87 -14.25 -1.11
C TYR A 200 -6.84 -15.22 -0.41
N PRO A 201 -8.09 -14.79 -0.15
CA PRO A 201 -9.07 -15.64 0.52
C PRO A 201 -9.60 -16.69 -0.45
N LEU A 202 -9.67 -17.94 0.03
CA LEU A 202 -10.32 -19.06 -0.63
C LEU A 202 -11.42 -19.58 0.29
N ARG A 203 -12.68 -19.28 -0.04
CA ARG A 203 -13.86 -19.69 0.74
C ARG A 203 -14.24 -21.13 0.44
N ALA A 204 -15.13 -21.69 1.27
CA ALA A 204 -15.62 -23.04 1.08
C ALA A 204 -16.16 -23.27 -0.35
N GLY A 205 -15.68 -24.34 -0.99
CA GLY A 205 -16.03 -24.72 -2.35
C GLY A 205 -15.38 -23.91 -3.47
N GLU A 206 -14.73 -22.77 -3.16
CA GLU A 206 -13.98 -22.01 -4.14
C GLU A 206 -12.69 -22.73 -4.54
N GLY A 207 -12.26 -22.52 -5.78
CA GLY A 207 -11.02 -23.08 -6.30
C GLY A 207 -10.40 -22.19 -7.36
N TRP A 208 -9.08 -22.26 -7.46
CA TRP A 208 -8.25 -21.49 -8.38
C TRP A 208 -7.37 -22.40 -9.22
N VAL A 209 -7.10 -21.96 -10.44
CA VAL A 209 -6.09 -22.53 -11.31
C VAL A 209 -4.97 -21.51 -11.44
N LEU A 210 -3.77 -21.88 -10.97
CA LEU A 210 -2.59 -21.05 -11.01
C LEU A 210 -1.65 -21.60 -12.07
N SER A 211 -1.37 -20.82 -13.11
CA SER A 211 -0.43 -21.23 -14.16
C SER A 211 1.03 -21.03 -13.72
N ASN A 212 1.48 -21.72 -12.67
CA ASN A 212 2.86 -21.63 -12.20
C ASN A 212 3.42 -22.92 -11.59
N GLY A 213 4.73 -23.10 -11.72
CA GLY A 213 5.53 -24.14 -11.06
C GLY A 213 6.22 -23.66 -9.78
N ALA A 214 5.92 -22.44 -9.34
CA ALA A 214 6.52 -21.85 -8.14
C ALA A 214 5.98 -22.48 -6.84
N LYS A 215 6.75 -22.33 -5.77
CA LYS A 215 6.28 -22.68 -4.42
C LYS A 215 5.17 -21.74 -3.97
N LEU A 216 4.24 -22.24 -3.18
CA LEU A 216 3.09 -21.48 -2.69
C LEU A 216 2.86 -21.74 -1.20
N ASP A 217 2.92 -20.69 -0.39
CA ASP A 217 2.58 -20.78 1.03
C ASP A 217 1.06 -20.71 1.22
N VAL A 218 0.53 -21.54 2.11
CA VAL A 218 -0.90 -21.60 2.43
C VAL A 218 -1.12 -21.62 3.94
N LEU A 219 -2.06 -20.78 4.39
CA LEU A 219 -2.56 -20.80 5.76
C LEU A 219 -3.92 -21.49 5.76
N ILE A 220 -3.96 -22.67 6.37
CA ILE A 220 -5.14 -23.52 6.54
C ILE A 220 -5.54 -23.46 8.02
N PRO A 221 -6.65 -22.80 8.36
CA PRO A 221 -7.20 -22.82 9.71
C PRO A 221 -7.59 -24.24 10.15
N THR A 222 -7.76 -24.44 11.45
CA THR A 222 -8.22 -25.71 12.02
C THR A 222 -9.52 -26.17 11.35
N ASP A 223 -9.66 -27.49 11.18
CA ASP A 223 -10.83 -28.15 10.58
C ASP A 223 -11.14 -27.75 9.13
N CYS A 224 -10.18 -27.13 8.42
CA CYS A 224 -10.27 -26.85 7.00
C CYS A 224 -9.44 -27.85 6.18
N VAL A 225 -9.91 -28.13 4.96
CA VAL A 225 -9.23 -28.98 3.99
C VAL A 225 -9.02 -28.20 2.69
N LEU A 226 -7.79 -28.24 2.17
CA LEU A 226 -7.41 -27.76 0.85
C LEU A 226 -7.07 -28.96 -0.03
N TYR A 227 -7.77 -29.12 -1.13
CA TYR A 227 -7.41 -30.05 -2.18
C TYR A 227 -6.44 -29.38 -3.13
N VAL A 228 -5.32 -30.04 -3.41
CA VAL A 228 -4.25 -29.55 -4.29
C VAL A 228 -4.00 -30.59 -5.36
N THR A 229 -4.03 -30.22 -6.63
CA THR A 229 -3.58 -31.08 -7.72
C THR A 229 -2.67 -30.31 -8.66
N GLU A 230 -1.79 -31.06 -9.30
CA GLU A 230 -0.88 -30.57 -10.31
C GLU A 230 -1.26 -31.10 -11.66
N VAL A 231 -1.07 -30.25 -12.65
CA VAL A 231 -1.21 -30.57 -14.05
C VAL A 231 0.16 -30.37 -14.69
N THR A 232 0.69 -31.41 -15.31
CA THR A 232 2.02 -31.42 -15.92
C THR A 232 1.93 -31.60 -17.43
N ALA A 233 2.86 -30.98 -18.17
CA ALA A 233 3.08 -31.25 -19.60
C ALA A 233 3.73 -32.62 -19.85
#